data_AF-A0A969IDH3-F1
#
_entry.id   AF-A0A969IDH3-F1
#
_cell.length_a   1.000
_cell.length_b   1.000
_cell.length_c   1.000
_cell.angle_alpha   90.00
_cell.angle_beta   90.00
_cell.angle_gamma   90.00
#
_symmetry.space_group_name_H-M   'P 1'
#
loop_
_entity.id
_entity.type
_entity.pdbx_description
1 polymer ?
#
loop_
_entity_poly.entity_id
_entity_poly.type
_entity_poly.pdbx_seq_one_letter_code
_entity_poly.pdbx_strand_id
1 'polypeptide(L)' 'MAVQQPTDKKLIAFVSRNCWSVYNFRSDVLKALLDDGYAVAVIAPGDEFAAMLTGMGCTHHK' A
#
# COMPACT_ATOMS: atom_id res chain seq x y z
N MET A 1 25.31 4.66 18.27
CA MET A 1 24.08 5.40 18.63
C MET A 1 22.97 4.81 17.78
N ALA A 2 22.12 3.95 18.36
CA ALA A 2 20.99 3.37 17.65
C ALA A 2 19.78 4.29 17.88
N VAL A 3 19.37 5.03 16.84
CA VAL A 3 18.09 5.74 16.84
C VAL A 3 17.01 4.66 16.76
N GLN A 4 16.38 4.37 17.91
CA GLN A 4 15.17 3.58 17.96
C GLN A 4 14.07 4.40 17.27
N GLN A 5 13.70 4.00 16.05
CA GLN A 5 12.57 4.58 15.34
C GLN A 5 11.27 4.22 16.07
N PRO A 6 10.24 5.10 16.07
CA PRO A 6 8.99 4.83 16.77
C PRO A 6 8.35 3.55 16.24
N THR A 7 7.93 2.67 17.14
CA THR A 7 7.34 1.34 16.89
C THR A 7 5.93 1.36 16.27
N ASP A 8 5.39 2.54 15.95
CA ASP A 8 4.07 2.67 15.31
C ASP A 8 4.23 2.86 13.80
N LYS A 9 4.00 1.77 13.07
CA LYS A 9 3.95 1.76 11.61
C LYS A 9 2.85 2.73 11.15
N LYS A 10 3.21 3.90 10.62
CA LYS A 10 2.23 4.87 10.11
C LYS A 10 1.46 4.28 8.93
N LEU A 11 0.15 4.42 8.94
CA LEU A 11 -0.75 3.92 7.90
C LEU A 11 -1.02 5.01 6.86
N ILE A 12 -0.82 4.67 5.58
CA ILE A 12 -1.14 5.51 4.43
C ILE A 12 -2.23 4.80 3.62
N ALA A 13 -3.32 5.52 3.33
CA ALA A 13 -4.43 5.00 2.54
C ALA A 13 -4.41 5.57 1.11
N PHE A 14 -4.48 4.70 0.12
CA PHE A 14 -4.73 5.03 -1.28
C PHE A 14 -6.18 4.73 -1.60
N VAL A 15 -6.96 5.77 -1.90
CA VAL A 15 -8.36 5.64 -2.28
C VAL A 15 -8.49 5.87 -3.78
N SER A 16 -9.14 4.95 -4.48
CA SER A 16 -9.34 5.05 -5.94
C SER A 16 -10.66 4.41 -6.37
N ARG A 17 -11.03 4.63 -7.64
CA ARG A 17 -12.22 4.01 -8.24
C ARG A 17 -12.02 2.53 -8.56
N ASN A 18 -10.79 2.05 -8.69
CA ASN A 18 -10.45 0.65 -8.97
C ASN A 18 -9.01 0.33 -8.54
N CYS A 19 -8.71 -0.95 -8.36
CA CYS A 19 -7.36 -1.43 -8.02
C CYS A 19 -6.41 -1.36 -9.23
N TRP A 20 -6.91 -1.53 -10.46
CA TRP A 20 -6.13 -1.41 -11.69
C TRP A 20 -5.31 -0.12 -11.76
N SER A 21 -5.92 1.04 -11.50
CA SER A 21 -5.25 2.36 -11.56
C SER A 21 -4.24 2.57 -10.44
N VAL A 22 -4.45 1.91 -9.29
CA VAL A 22 -3.50 1.96 -8.18
C VAL A 22 -2.27 1.14 -8.53
N TYR A 23 -2.45 -0.08 -9.04
CA TYR A 23 -1.33 -0.93 -9.43
C TYR A 23 -0.52 -0.33 -10.60
N ASN A 24 -1.17 0.07 -11.69
CA ASN A 24 -0.47 0.47 -12.91
C ASN A 24 0.24 1.83 -12.83
N PHE A 25 -0.22 2.74 -11.96
CA PHE A 25 0.35 4.10 -11.88
C PHE A 25 1.02 4.43 -10.55
N ARG A 26 0.83 3.60 -9.52
CA ARG A 26 1.31 3.90 -8.16
C ARG A 26 2.12 2.77 -7.53
N SER A 27 2.28 1.62 -8.18
CA SER A 27 3.03 0.48 -7.63
C SER A 27 4.43 0.84 -7.14
N ASP A 28 5.18 1.66 -7.88
CA ASP A 28 6.51 2.12 -7.46
C ASP A 28 6.48 2.92 -6.16
N VAL A 29 5.48 3.79 -5.99
CA VAL A 29 5.28 4.58 -4.77
C VAL A 29 4.83 3.69 -3.61
N LEU A 30 3.92 2.76 -3.85
CA LEU A 30 3.48 1.80 -2.83
C LEU A 30 4.66 0.99 -2.32
N LYS A 31 5.51 0.51 -3.24
CA LYS A 31 6.72 -0.24 -2.90
C LYS A 31 7.69 0.60 -2.06
N ALA A 32 8.00 1.82 -2.49
CA ALA A 32 8.89 2.71 -1.72
C ALA A 32 8.35 2.97 -0.30
N LEU A 33 7.05 3.19 -0.15
CA LEU A 33 6.42 3.38 1.17
C LEU A 33 6.47 2.10 2.03
N LEU A 34 6.25 0.94 1.44
CA LEU A 34 6.36 -0.34 2.15
C LEU A 34 7.80 -0.60 2.60
N ASP A 35 8.78 -0.32 1.73
CA ASP A 35 10.23 -0.46 1.99
C ASP A 35 10.72 0.52 3.07
N ASP A 36 10.17 1.75 3.10
CA ASP A 36 10.39 2.74 4.16
C ASP A 36 9.70 2.37 5.49
N GLY A 37 8.99 1.25 5.52
CA GLY A 37 8.36 0.73 6.73
C GLY A 37 6.99 1.33 7.03
N TYR A 38 6.29 1.92 6.05
CA TYR A 38 4.89 2.32 6.23
C TYR A 38 3.93 1.13 6.06
N ALA A 39 2.77 1.21 6.71
CA ALA A 39 1.64 0.36 6.36
C ALA A 39 0.87 1.03 5.22
N VAL A 40 0.47 0.27 4.21
CA VAL A 40 -0.25 0.80 3.05
C VAL A 40 -1.56 0.07 2.89
N ALA A 41 -2.67 0.82 2.88
CA ALA A 41 -4.01 0.33 2.60
C ALA A 41 -4.52 0.86 1.26
N VAL A 42 -5.14 0.01 0.46
CA VAL A 42 -5.81 0.40 -0.79
C VAL A 42 -7.31 0.23 -0.60
N ILE A 43 -8.05 1.33 -0.74
CA ILE A 43 -9.51 1.37 -0.63
C ILE A 43 -10.07 1.60 -2.03
N ALA A 44 -10.57 0.54 -2.64
CA ALA A 44 -11.15 0.57 -3.97
C ALA A 44 -12.01 -0.68 -4.20
N PRO A 45 -13.04 -0.61 -5.07
CA PRO A 45 -13.71 -1.81 -5.57
C PRO A 45 -12.69 -2.84 -6.05
N GLY A 46 -12.82 -4.08 -5.58
CA GLY A 46 -11.92 -5.17 -5.93
C GLY A 46 -12.01 -5.54 -7.42
N ASP A 47 -10.86 -5.73 -8.03
CA ASP A 47 -10.69 -6.29 -9.37
C ASP A 47 -9.50 -7.27 -9.36
N GLU A 48 -9.07 -7.77 -10.53
CA GLU A 48 -7.95 -8.72 -10.65
C GLU A 48 -6.61 -8.19 -10.08
N PHE A 49 -6.44 -6.88 -9.96
CA PHE A 49 -5.24 -6.24 -9.41
C PHE A 49 -5.26 -6.15 -7.88
N ALA A 50 -6.39 -6.41 -7.21
CA ALA A 50 -6.44 -6.48 -5.75
C ALA A 50 -5.50 -7.58 -5.21
N ALA A 51 -5.41 -8.72 -5.90
CA ALA A 51 -4.48 -9.80 -5.57
C ALA A 51 -3.01 -9.36 -5.74
N MET A 52 -2.71 -8.55 -6.75
CA MET A 52 -1.35 -8.04 -6.97
C MET A 52 -0.95 -7.02 -5.90
N LEU A 53 -1.88 -6.13 -5.51
CA LEU A 53 -1.65 -5.15 -4.43
C LEU A 53 -1.43 -5.84 -3.08
N THR A 54 -2.21 -6.87 -2.77
CA THR A 54 -2.03 -7.66 -1.54
C THR A 54 -0.75 -8.48 -1.58
N GLY A 55 -0.39 -9.05 -2.74
CA GLY A 55 0.89 -9.74 -2.95
C GLY A 55 2.12 -8.85 -2.76
N MET A 56 2.01 -7.54 -3.00
CA MET A 56 3.08 -6.57 -2.70
C MET A 56 3.21 -6.26 -1.19
N GLY A 57 2.21 -6.59 -0.38
CA GLY A 57 2.18 -6.28 1.06
C GLY A 57 1.26 -5.11 1.44
N CYS A 58 0.42 -4.63 0.52
CA CYS A 58 -0.67 -3.71 0.87
C CYS A 58 -1.86 -4.47 1.49
N THR A 59 -2.66 -3.79 2.30
CA THR A 59 -3.99 -4.28 2.71
C THR A 59 -5.04 -3.75 1.73
N HIS A 60 -5.96 -4.59 1.27
CA HIS A 60 -7.06 -4.16 0.39
C HIS A 60 -8.38 -4.09 1.16
N HIS A 61 -9.14 -3.00 0.94
CA HIS A 61 -10.50 -2.80 1.43
C HIS A 61 -11.41 -2.43 0.26
N LYS A 62 -12.61 -3.01 0.22
CA LYS A 62 -13.63 -2.71 -0.80
C LYS A 62 -14.50 -1.51 -0.40
#